data_AF-A0A1A8EPC4-F1
#
_entry.id   AF-A0A1A8EPC4-F1
#
_cell.length_a   1.000
_cell.length_b   1.000
_cell.length_c   1.000
_cell.angle_alpha   90.00
_cell.angle_beta   90.00
_cell.angle_gamma   90.00
#
_symmetry.space_group_name_H-M   'P 1'
#
loop_
_entity.id
_entity.type
_entity.pdbx_description
1 polymer ?
#
loop_
_entity_poly.entity_id
_entity_poly.type
_entity_poly.pdbx_seq_one_letter_code
_entity_poly.pdbx_strand_id
1 'polypeptide(L)'
;TLVLLTKIPTSAVALSVYKYLEDFDKLEKRLREGQGSSAAARSPLNMQDVRCKLDKFVKALGPSELQSAQLQFVWTEFKNRAFAKNGPGFNKDLIPWCKKMKTQLCGIYRQCFLIDSTDSPQRLSPGLQEGAQAMMQEKLMDWKDFLLVKSKRNITMVSYLEDFPGLVHFICVDRSSGQMIAPSLSITERTTSELGKGPVARFIKSKVWGLVRTTRRYLQKGYSTVTLRDGDFYFCYFLWFENESGYKLDSVDIPVLPDDSPPIGTLACDYYKRLLRYYSKNHKGETVKCYELLTVHLGVIPTEIILQHCRQLASKLWEPSRNPLL
;
A
#
# COMPACT_ATOMS: atom_id res chain seq x y z
N THR A 1 1.98 -10.28 -15.66
CA THR A 1 2.25 -10.40 -14.21
C THR A 1 1.05 -9.96 -13.41
N LEU A 2 0.22 -10.90 -12.98
CA LEU A 2 -0.78 -10.66 -11.95
C LEU A 2 -0.02 -10.43 -10.64
N VAL A 3 -0.11 -9.23 -10.07
CA VAL A 3 0.50 -8.97 -8.76
C VAL A 3 -0.56 -9.33 -7.72
N LEU A 4 -0.38 -10.46 -7.04
CA LEU A 4 -1.19 -10.79 -5.88
C LEU A 4 -0.80 -9.79 -4.78
N LEU A 5 -1.71 -8.89 -4.41
CA LEU A 5 -1.56 -8.11 -3.19
C LEU A 5 -1.72 -9.10 -2.04
N THR A 6 -0.59 -9.57 -1.53
CA THR A 6 -0.55 -10.57 -0.46
C THR A 6 -1.42 -10.13 0.70
N LYS A 7 -2.25 -11.05 1.21
CA LYS A 7 -2.92 -10.89 2.49
C LYS A 7 -1.84 -10.85 3.55
N ILE A 8 -1.53 -9.66 4.05
CA ILE A 8 -0.48 -9.48 5.05
C ILE A 8 -1.05 -9.90 6.43
N PRO A 9 -0.62 -11.04 7.00
CA PRO A 9 -1.17 -11.55 8.26
C PRO A 9 -0.85 -10.64 9.45
N THR A 10 0.09 -9.71 9.30
CA THR A 10 0.61 -8.81 10.34
C THR A 10 0.06 -7.38 10.28
N SER A 11 -1.12 -7.12 9.69
CA SER A 11 -1.68 -5.74 9.59
C SER A 11 -1.82 -5.01 10.93
N ALA A 12 -2.05 -5.74 12.04
CA ALA A 12 -2.12 -5.15 13.38
C ALA A 12 -0.77 -4.57 13.84
N VAL A 13 0.33 -5.23 13.49
CA VAL A 13 1.69 -4.75 13.76
C VAL A 13 1.97 -3.51 12.92
N ALA A 14 1.66 -3.52 11.62
CA ALA A 14 1.84 -2.36 10.75
C ALA A 14 1.05 -1.14 11.23
N LEU A 15 -0.22 -1.33 11.63
CA LEU A 15 -1.05 -0.28 12.20
C LEU A 15 -0.46 0.30 13.49
N SER A 16 0.02 -0.56 14.39
CA SER A 16 0.63 -0.14 15.65
C SER A 16 1.89 0.67 15.38
N VAL A 17 2.77 0.16 14.52
CA VAL A 17 4.01 0.85 14.11
C VAL A 17 3.70 2.21 13.48
N TYR A 18 2.74 2.28 12.56
CA TYR A 18 2.30 3.55 11.95
C TYR A 18 1.87 4.55 13.02
N LYS A 19 0.99 4.14 13.94
CA LYS A 19 0.49 5.02 15.00
C LYS A 19 1.61 5.53 15.89
N TYR A 20 2.53 4.67 16.31
CA TYR A 20 3.67 5.10 17.12
C TYR A 20 4.59 6.06 16.35
N LEU A 21 4.86 5.79 15.06
CA LEU A 21 5.63 6.72 14.23
C LEU A 21 4.99 8.11 14.15
N GLU A 22 3.66 8.16 14.02
CA GLU A 22 2.90 9.40 14.01
C GLU A 22 2.96 10.12 15.37
N ASP A 23 2.74 9.38 16.47
CA ASP A 23 2.80 9.93 17.84
C ASP A 23 4.20 10.52 18.14
N PHE A 24 5.28 9.82 17.74
CA PHE A 24 6.65 10.32 17.89
C PHE A 24 6.99 11.48 16.95
N ASP A 25 6.38 11.56 15.76
CA ASP A 25 6.55 12.70 14.87
C ASP A 25 5.86 13.95 15.41
N LYS A 26 4.62 13.80 15.89
CA LYS A 26 3.87 14.87 16.58
C LYS A 26 4.60 15.32 17.84
N LEU A 27 5.18 14.39 18.62
CA LEU A 27 6.00 14.71 19.78
C LEU A 27 7.28 15.48 19.39
N GLU A 28 8.02 15.01 18.39
CA GLU A 28 9.24 15.69 17.93
C GLU A 28 8.97 17.14 17.49
N LYS A 29 7.87 17.38 16.76
CA LYS A 29 7.44 18.73 16.37
C LYS A 29 7.16 19.62 17.58
N ARG A 30 6.40 19.13 18.56
CA ARG A 30 6.13 19.87 19.82
C ARG A 30 7.39 20.21 20.60
N LEU A 31 8.33 19.26 20.70
CA LEU A 31 9.59 19.49 21.40
C LEU A 31 10.46 20.54 20.68
N ARG A 32 10.37 20.64 19.34
CA ARG A 32 11.06 21.68 18.55
C ARG A 32 10.45 23.05 18.77
N GLU A 33 9.12 23.14 18.75
CA GLU A 33 8.35 24.38 18.87
C GLU A 33 8.35 24.97 20.29
N GLY A 34 8.58 24.14 21.32
CA GLY A 34 8.56 24.56 22.72
C GLY A 34 7.14 24.82 23.24
N GLN A 35 6.97 24.93 24.57
CA GLN A 35 5.65 25.12 25.22
C GLN A 35 4.98 26.49 24.95
N GLY A 36 5.58 27.36 24.12
CA GLY A 36 5.17 28.76 23.96
C GLY A 36 4.30 29.12 22.76
N SER A 37 3.96 28.19 21.85
CA SER A 37 3.12 28.51 20.68
C SER A 37 1.66 28.11 20.90
N SER A 38 0.79 29.12 20.99
CA SER A 38 -0.67 29.03 21.20
C SER A 38 -1.42 28.18 20.15
N ALA A 39 -0.77 27.78 19.06
CA ALA A 39 -1.38 26.94 18.01
C ALA A 39 -1.44 25.42 18.32
N ALA A 40 -0.79 24.94 19.40
CA ALA A 40 -0.67 23.51 19.72
C ALA A 40 -1.94 22.85 20.32
N ALA A 41 -3.09 23.55 20.33
CA ALA A 41 -4.34 23.12 20.94
C ALA A 41 -5.25 22.29 20.00
N ARG A 42 -4.70 21.44 19.13
CA ARG A 42 -5.49 20.41 18.43
C ARG A 42 -4.99 19.02 18.82
N SER A 43 -5.77 18.40 19.71
CA SER A 43 -5.61 17.10 20.37
C SER A 43 -4.39 16.95 21.31
N PRO A 44 -4.56 16.83 22.63
CA PRO A 44 -3.45 16.55 23.53
C PRO A 44 -2.92 15.12 23.26
N LEU A 45 -1.70 14.99 22.74
CA LEU A 45 -0.98 13.72 22.71
C LEU A 45 -0.90 13.15 24.13
N ASN A 46 -1.70 12.13 24.42
CA ASN A 46 -1.68 11.46 25.70
C ASN A 46 -0.48 10.49 25.74
N MET A 47 0.69 11.00 26.12
CA MET A 47 1.91 10.20 26.19
C MET A 47 1.85 9.07 27.23
N GLN A 48 0.93 9.12 28.20
CA GLN A 48 0.72 8.00 29.14
C GLN A 48 0.02 6.83 28.44
N ASP A 49 -0.98 7.09 27.60
CA ASP A 49 -1.63 6.06 26.78
C ASP A 49 -0.64 5.46 25.75
N VAL A 50 0.16 6.31 25.10
CA VAL A 50 1.24 5.87 24.20
C VAL A 50 2.21 4.95 24.95
N ARG A 51 2.63 5.33 26.16
CA ARG A 51 3.50 4.51 27.01
C ARG A 51 2.89 3.14 27.30
N CYS A 52 1.64 3.08 27.77
CA CYS A 52 0.98 1.82 28.10
C CYS A 52 0.83 0.90 26.87
N LYS A 53 0.45 1.45 25.72
CA LYS A 53 0.28 0.69 24.47
C LYS A 53 1.60 0.19 23.93
N LEU A 54 2.62 1.02 23.94
CA LEU A 54 3.95 0.68 23.45
C LEU A 54 4.64 -0.35 24.35
N ASP A 55 4.47 -0.28 25.68
CA ASP A 55 4.94 -1.33 26.59
C ASP A 55 4.33 -2.69 26.26
N LYS A 56 3.02 -2.74 25.99
CA LYS A 56 2.35 -3.99 25.55
C LYS A 56 2.86 -4.46 24.19
N PHE A 57 3.07 -3.55 23.25
CA PHE A 57 3.56 -3.85 21.91
C PHE A 57 4.98 -4.43 21.93
N VAL A 58 5.91 -3.78 22.65
CA VAL A 58 7.30 -4.26 22.78
C VAL A 58 7.33 -5.63 23.44
N LYS A 59 6.50 -5.88 24.46
CA LYS A 59 6.36 -7.21 25.07
C LYS A 59 5.83 -8.26 24.09
N ALA A 60 4.84 -7.90 23.27
CA ALA A 60 4.21 -8.81 22.31
C ALA A 60 5.13 -9.18 21.13
N LEU A 61 6.10 -8.33 20.77
CA LEU A 61 7.10 -8.65 19.74
C LEU A 61 8.09 -9.74 20.17
N GLY A 62 8.23 -9.98 21.49
CA GLY A 62 9.18 -10.95 22.04
C GLY A 62 10.66 -10.53 21.91
N PRO A 63 11.56 -11.04 22.75
CA PRO A 63 12.99 -10.69 22.72
C PRO A 63 13.79 -11.49 21.67
N SER A 64 13.15 -12.35 20.89
CA SER A 64 13.81 -13.34 20.04
C SER A 64 14.52 -12.77 18.81
N GLU A 65 14.34 -11.49 18.52
CA GLU A 65 14.84 -10.84 17.30
C GLU A 65 15.73 -9.63 17.64
N LEU A 66 16.87 -9.49 16.95
CA LEU A 66 17.85 -8.42 17.22
C LEU A 66 17.21 -7.02 17.19
N GLN A 67 16.25 -6.80 16.29
CA GLN A 67 15.57 -5.50 16.17
C GLN A 67 14.56 -5.24 17.29
N SER A 68 13.90 -6.27 17.83
CA SER A 68 12.99 -6.10 18.97
C SER A 68 13.77 -5.77 20.25
N ALA A 69 14.96 -6.35 20.43
CA ALA A 69 15.88 -6.00 21.50
C ALA A 69 16.37 -4.54 21.40
N GLN A 70 16.72 -4.07 20.20
CA GLN A 70 17.11 -2.67 19.99
C GLN A 70 15.95 -1.70 20.24
N LEU A 71 14.73 -2.04 19.80
CA LEU A 71 13.52 -1.26 20.11
C LEU A 71 13.29 -1.18 21.62
N GLN A 72 13.43 -2.31 22.33
CA GLN A 72 13.25 -2.38 23.78
C GLN A 72 14.27 -1.50 24.52
N PHE A 73 15.53 -1.52 24.09
CA PHE A 73 16.58 -0.67 24.66
C PHE A 73 16.25 0.82 24.47
N VAL A 74 15.98 1.24 23.23
CA VAL A 74 15.66 2.63 22.90
C VAL A 74 14.41 3.11 23.64
N TRP A 75 13.39 2.26 23.74
CA TRP A 75 12.17 2.56 24.48
C TRP A 75 12.41 2.72 25.99
N THR A 76 13.27 1.89 26.57
CA THR A 76 13.62 1.97 28.00
C THR A 76 14.36 3.27 28.31
N GLU A 77 15.34 3.64 27.49
CA GLU A 77 16.06 4.91 27.62
C GLU A 77 15.13 6.12 27.46
N PHE A 78 14.23 6.09 26.48
CA PHE A 78 13.23 7.12 26.31
C PHE A 78 12.35 7.24 27.56
N LYS A 79 11.85 6.13 28.10
CA LYS A 79 10.99 6.13 29.30
C LYS A 79 11.70 6.73 30.51
N ASN A 80 12.95 6.35 30.73
CA ASN A 80 13.75 6.81 31.86
C ASN A 80 13.96 8.33 31.82
N ARG A 81 14.04 8.92 30.62
CA ARG A 81 14.21 10.38 30.47
C ARG A 81 12.89 11.14 30.52
N ALA A 82 11.86 10.61 29.86
CA ALA A 82 10.58 11.28 29.70
C ALA A 82 9.66 11.17 30.93
N PHE A 83 9.73 10.07 31.69
CA PHE A 83 8.77 9.77 32.76
C PHE A 83 9.41 9.56 34.15
N ALA A 84 10.73 9.74 34.32
CA ALA A 84 11.33 9.67 35.65
C ALA A 84 10.89 10.85 36.53
N LYS A 85 10.66 10.59 37.82
CA LYS A 85 10.20 11.60 38.80
C LYS A 85 11.11 12.83 38.89
N ASN A 86 12.42 12.66 38.64
CA ASN A 86 13.43 13.73 38.64
C ASN A 86 14.14 13.85 37.27
N GLY A 87 13.52 13.33 36.20
CA GLY A 87 14.11 13.36 34.86
C GLY A 87 13.94 14.72 34.16
N PRO A 88 14.62 14.92 33.03
CA PRO A 88 14.51 16.13 32.21
C PRO A 88 13.08 16.38 31.66
N GLY A 89 12.18 15.40 31.77
CA GLY A 89 10.80 15.51 31.31
C GLY A 89 10.70 15.66 29.80
N PHE A 90 9.58 16.21 29.32
CA PHE A 90 9.35 16.44 27.88
C PHE A 90 10.05 17.72 27.40
N ASN A 91 11.36 17.64 27.16
CA ASN A 91 12.18 18.76 26.69
C ASN A 91 12.92 18.44 25.37
N LYS A 92 13.70 19.41 24.86
CA LYS A 92 14.45 19.26 23.60
C LYS A 92 15.47 18.11 23.62
N ASP A 93 15.93 17.65 24.78
CA ASP A 93 16.89 16.55 24.91
C ASP A 93 16.28 15.18 24.56
N LEU A 94 14.95 15.09 24.46
CA LEU A 94 14.26 13.90 23.97
C LEU A 94 14.21 13.81 22.44
N ILE A 95 14.52 14.87 21.70
CA ILE A 95 14.47 14.88 20.22
C ILE A 95 15.36 13.78 19.61
N PRO A 96 16.62 13.57 20.04
CA PRO A 96 17.44 12.46 19.56
C PRO A 96 16.81 11.09 19.81
N TRP A 97 16.11 10.92 20.94
CA TRP A 97 15.43 9.68 21.29
C TRP A 97 14.16 9.44 20.48
N CYS A 98 13.41 10.50 20.16
CA CYS A 98 12.30 10.41 19.20
C CYS A 98 12.79 9.92 17.83
N LYS A 99 13.91 10.47 17.34
CA LYS A 99 14.54 10.02 16.08
C LYS A 99 14.98 8.56 16.15
N LYS A 100 15.67 8.16 17.21
CA LYS A 100 16.08 6.75 17.42
C LYS A 100 14.88 5.82 17.45
N MET A 101 13.81 6.20 18.15
CA MET A 101 12.59 5.42 18.23
C MET A 101 11.93 5.26 16.86
N LYS A 102 11.83 6.34 16.07
CA LYS A 102 11.35 6.26 14.68
C LYS A 102 12.21 5.33 13.83
N THR A 103 13.53 5.38 13.97
CA THR A 103 14.44 4.46 13.26
C THR A 103 14.18 3.00 13.62
N GLN A 104 14.01 2.69 14.91
CA GLN A 104 13.77 1.31 15.37
C GLN A 104 12.39 0.79 14.95
N LEU A 105 11.35 1.62 15.05
CA LEU A 105 10.01 1.29 14.55
C LEU A 105 10.01 1.04 13.03
N CYS A 106 10.74 1.84 12.27
CA CYS A 106 10.97 1.59 10.84
C CYS A 106 11.78 0.30 10.59
N GLY A 107 12.69 -0.07 11.50
CA GLY A 107 13.37 -1.37 11.50
C GLY A 107 12.35 -2.50 11.58
N ILE A 108 11.56 -2.54 12.65
CA ILE A 108 10.51 -3.56 12.86
C ILE A 108 9.60 -3.67 11.64
N TYR A 109 9.19 -2.53 11.07
CA TYR A 109 8.41 -2.53 9.85
C TYR A 109 9.12 -3.22 8.69
N ARG A 110 10.40 -2.90 8.45
CA ARG A 110 11.16 -3.58 7.39
C ARG A 110 11.24 -5.07 7.64
N GLN A 111 11.53 -5.49 8.87
CA GLN A 111 11.61 -6.90 9.22
C GLN A 111 10.28 -7.64 9.00
N CYS A 112 9.16 -7.04 9.40
CA CYS A 112 7.87 -7.70 9.29
C CYS A 112 7.27 -7.68 7.88
N PHE A 113 7.68 -6.73 7.01
CA PHE A 113 6.94 -6.44 5.76
C PHE A 113 7.79 -6.25 4.50
N LEU A 114 9.10 -6.01 4.61
CA LEU A 114 9.95 -5.64 3.46
C LEU A 114 11.18 -6.52 3.28
N ILE A 115 11.61 -7.21 4.33
CA ILE A 115 12.62 -8.27 4.22
C ILE A 115 11.84 -9.53 3.84
N ASP A 116 12.13 -10.09 2.67
CA ASP A 116 11.75 -11.47 2.38
C ASP A 116 12.31 -12.31 3.53
N SER A 117 11.44 -12.82 4.39
CA SER A 117 11.84 -13.69 5.49
C SER A 117 12.54 -14.90 4.88
N THR A 118 13.86 -14.83 4.74
CA THR A 118 14.68 -16.00 4.49
C THR A 118 14.49 -16.98 5.66
N ASP A 119 14.11 -16.49 6.84
CA ASP A 119 13.90 -17.32 8.02
C ASP A 119 12.42 -17.53 8.34
N SER A 120 11.86 -18.52 7.63
CA SER A 120 10.75 -19.41 7.98
C SER A 120 9.36 -18.82 8.32
N PRO A 121 8.35 -19.30 7.58
CA PRO A 121 7.47 -20.32 8.14
C PRO A 121 7.54 -21.59 7.28
N GLN A 122 7.93 -22.70 7.91
CA GLN A 122 7.98 -24.05 7.30
C GLN A 122 8.83 -24.13 6.01
N ARG A 123 10.16 -24.01 6.13
CA ARG A 123 11.02 -24.53 5.07
C ARG A 123 10.87 -26.05 5.03
N LEU A 124 10.58 -26.59 3.85
CA LEU A 124 10.74 -28.02 3.58
C LEU A 124 12.17 -28.45 3.96
N SER A 125 12.36 -29.71 4.35
CA SER A 125 13.72 -30.22 4.61
C SER A 125 14.60 -29.98 3.37
N PRO A 126 15.93 -29.79 3.52
CA PRO A 126 16.81 -29.47 2.39
C PRO A 126 16.65 -30.44 1.21
N GLY A 127 16.50 -31.74 1.47
CA GLY A 127 16.25 -32.74 0.43
C GLY A 127 14.87 -32.63 -0.25
N LEU A 128 13.82 -32.25 0.48
CA LEU A 128 12.51 -31.95 -0.12
C LEU A 128 12.53 -30.67 -0.94
N GLN A 129 13.30 -29.66 -0.51
CA GLN A 129 13.48 -28.43 -1.27
C GLN A 129 14.25 -28.69 -2.57
N GLU A 130 15.34 -29.45 -2.51
CA GLU A 130 16.09 -29.86 -3.70
C GLU A 130 15.24 -30.71 -4.64
N GLY A 131 14.49 -31.69 -4.12
CA GLY A 131 13.58 -32.52 -4.90
C GLY A 131 12.45 -31.72 -5.56
N ALA A 132 11.83 -30.80 -4.82
CA ALA A 132 10.79 -29.92 -5.37
C ALA A 132 11.36 -28.97 -6.42
N GLN A 133 12.57 -28.42 -6.20
CA GLN A 133 13.24 -27.56 -7.15
C GLN A 133 13.64 -28.29 -8.42
N ALA A 134 14.17 -29.51 -8.32
CA ALA A 134 14.50 -30.36 -9.46
C ALA A 134 13.25 -30.70 -10.29
N MET A 135 12.17 -31.11 -9.62
CA MET A 135 10.89 -31.41 -10.26
C MET A 135 10.29 -30.16 -10.93
N MET A 136 10.33 -29.01 -10.26
CA MET A 136 9.84 -27.76 -10.82
C MET A 136 10.68 -27.32 -12.02
N GLN A 137 12.02 -27.46 -11.94
CA GLN A 137 12.91 -27.19 -13.06
C GLN A 137 12.61 -28.11 -14.24
N GLU A 138 12.51 -29.42 -14.02
CA GLU A 138 12.16 -30.40 -15.07
C GLU A 138 10.82 -30.04 -15.74
N LYS A 139 9.76 -29.81 -14.95
CA LYS A 139 8.42 -29.53 -15.48
C LYS A 139 8.30 -28.16 -16.16
N LEU A 140 9.10 -27.18 -15.73
CA LEU A 140 9.06 -25.82 -16.29
C LEU A 140 10.16 -25.55 -17.31
N MET A 141 11.10 -26.47 -17.55
CA MET A 141 12.24 -26.19 -18.43
C MET A 141 11.77 -25.88 -19.84
N ASP A 142 10.86 -26.69 -20.38
CA ASP A 142 10.27 -26.49 -21.71
C ASP A 142 9.43 -25.20 -21.79
N TRP A 143 8.85 -24.80 -20.65
CA TRP A 143 8.05 -23.59 -20.54
C TRP A 143 8.87 -22.35 -20.21
N LYS A 144 10.15 -22.49 -19.85
CA LYS A 144 10.97 -21.37 -19.34
C LYS A 144 11.03 -20.24 -20.34
N ASP A 145 11.38 -20.54 -21.58
CA ASP A 145 11.53 -19.52 -22.62
C ASP A 145 10.17 -18.96 -23.04
N PHE A 146 9.14 -19.81 -23.11
CA PHE A 146 7.76 -19.37 -23.33
C PHE A 146 7.29 -18.41 -22.23
N LEU A 147 7.45 -18.78 -20.96
CA LEU A 147 7.08 -17.97 -19.80
C LEU A 147 7.95 -16.72 -19.69
N LEU A 148 9.21 -16.76 -20.10
CA LEU A 148 10.08 -15.59 -20.17
C LEU A 148 9.60 -14.61 -21.26
N VAL A 149 9.18 -15.10 -22.42
CA VAL A 149 8.58 -14.27 -23.47
C VAL A 149 7.22 -13.74 -23.02
N LYS A 150 6.36 -14.59 -22.43
CA LYS A 150 5.05 -14.20 -21.92
C LYS A 150 5.15 -13.19 -20.77
N SER A 151 6.09 -13.35 -19.85
CA SER A 151 6.29 -12.39 -18.75
C SER A 151 6.79 -11.03 -19.25
N LYS A 152 7.57 -11.00 -20.34
CA LYS A 152 8.03 -9.76 -20.99
C LYS A 152 6.96 -9.09 -21.86
N ARG A 153 5.98 -9.83 -22.41
CA ARG A 153 5.04 -9.31 -23.43
C ARG A 153 3.57 -9.26 -23.01
N ASN A 154 3.11 -10.01 -22.00
CA ASN A 154 1.68 -10.13 -21.71
C ASN A 154 1.09 -8.99 -20.87
N ILE A 155 1.90 -8.18 -20.18
CA ILE A 155 1.40 -7.00 -19.43
C ILE A 155 2.36 -5.82 -19.67
N THR A 156 2.44 -5.44 -20.94
CA THR A 156 3.20 -4.29 -21.43
C THR A 156 2.25 -3.14 -21.73
N MET A 157 2.67 -1.90 -21.46
CA MET A 157 1.95 -0.70 -21.88
C MET A 157 1.70 -0.71 -23.39
N VAL A 158 2.65 -1.20 -24.18
CA VAL A 158 2.57 -1.21 -25.66
C VAL A 158 1.27 -1.87 -26.16
N SER A 159 0.84 -2.97 -25.55
CA SER A 159 -0.39 -3.69 -25.92
C SER A 159 -1.70 -2.90 -25.69
N TYR A 160 -1.63 -1.77 -24.99
CA TYR A 160 -2.77 -0.91 -24.70
C TYR A 160 -2.72 0.41 -25.48
N LEU A 161 -1.57 0.79 -26.04
CA LEU A 161 -1.41 2.08 -26.72
C LEU A 161 -2.21 2.16 -28.03
N GLU A 162 -2.39 1.03 -28.71
CA GLU A 162 -3.18 0.96 -29.95
C GLU A 162 -4.66 1.30 -29.70
N ASP A 163 -5.23 0.77 -28.61
CA ASP A 163 -6.63 0.99 -28.26
C ASP A 163 -6.87 2.27 -27.44
N PHE A 164 -5.85 2.73 -26.71
CA PHE A 164 -5.97 3.84 -25.76
C PHE A 164 -4.87 4.90 -26.02
N PRO A 165 -4.97 5.68 -27.10
CA PRO A 165 -3.98 6.68 -27.45
C PRO A 165 -3.80 7.70 -26.32
N GLY A 166 -2.54 7.97 -25.98
CA GLY A 166 -2.16 8.88 -24.89
C GLY A 166 -2.27 8.27 -23.48
N LEU A 167 -2.62 6.98 -23.33
CA LEU A 167 -2.51 6.27 -22.06
C LEU A 167 -1.03 6.06 -21.69
N VAL A 168 -0.62 6.60 -20.55
CA VAL A 168 0.75 6.50 -20.04
C VAL A 168 0.90 5.34 -19.07
N HIS A 169 -0.10 5.15 -18.19
CA HIS A 169 -0.09 4.07 -17.21
C HIS A 169 -1.48 3.77 -16.64
N PHE A 170 -1.67 2.57 -16.12
CA PHE A 170 -2.84 2.23 -15.33
C PHE A 170 -2.53 1.23 -14.21
N ILE A 171 -3.36 1.25 -13.18
CA ILE A 171 -3.39 0.24 -12.12
C ILE A 171 -4.85 -0.15 -11.95
N CYS A 172 -5.17 -1.41 -12.21
CA CYS A 172 -6.48 -1.98 -11.96
C CYS A 172 -6.38 -3.01 -10.83
N VAL A 173 -7.28 -2.95 -9.86
CA VAL A 173 -7.27 -3.83 -8.69
C VAL A 173 -8.66 -4.37 -8.42
N ASP A 174 -8.78 -5.69 -8.36
CA ASP A 174 -9.88 -6.37 -7.68
C ASP A 174 -9.54 -6.40 -6.18
N ARG A 175 -10.26 -5.59 -5.40
CA ARG A 175 -10.07 -5.45 -3.95
C ARG A 175 -10.72 -6.58 -3.16
N SER A 176 -11.59 -7.37 -3.79
CA SER A 176 -12.19 -8.56 -3.18
C SER A 176 -11.23 -9.74 -3.19
N SER A 177 -10.54 -9.98 -4.31
CA SER A 177 -9.54 -11.05 -4.44
C SER A 177 -8.10 -10.61 -4.15
N GLY A 178 -7.83 -9.29 -4.12
CA GLY A 178 -6.49 -8.74 -3.98
C GLY A 178 -5.66 -8.83 -5.27
N GLN A 179 -6.27 -9.12 -6.40
CA GLN A 179 -5.58 -9.22 -7.68
C GLN A 179 -5.36 -7.83 -8.29
N MET A 180 -4.13 -7.58 -8.76
CA MET A 180 -3.79 -6.34 -9.46
C MET A 180 -3.28 -6.64 -10.87
N ILE A 181 -3.74 -5.84 -11.83
CA ILE A 181 -3.24 -5.75 -13.18
C ILE A 181 -2.68 -4.35 -13.39
N ALA A 182 -1.37 -4.26 -13.66
CA ALA A 182 -0.71 -3.02 -14.00
C ALA A 182 0.52 -3.32 -14.88
N PRO A 183 0.80 -2.49 -15.89
CA PRO A 183 2.03 -2.57 -16.66
C PRO A 183 3.27 -2.39 -15.76
N SER A 184 4.41 -2.97 -16.13
CA SER A 184 5.56 -2.95 -15.23
C SER A 184 6.24 -1.57 -15.15
N LEU A 185 6.35 -1.03 -13.93
CA LEU A 185 7.15 0.15 -13.59
C LEU A 185 8.57 -0.21 -13.07
N SER A 186 8.99 -1.49 -13.19
CA SER A 186 10.22 -1.97 -12.56
C SER A 186 11.48 -1.46 -13.26
N ILE A 187 12.19 -0.52 -12.64
CA ILE A 187 13.53 -0.07 -13.05
C ILE A 187 14.55 -0.95 -12.29
N THR A 188 14.78 -2.19 -12.69
CA THR A 188 15.91 -2.98 -12.17
C THR A 188 16.94 -3.20 -13.26
N GLU A 189 18.18 -3.49 -12.87
CA GLU A 189 19.28 -3.55 -13.83
C GLU A 189 19.14 -4.68 -14.86
N ARG A 190 18.41 -5.75 -14.52
CA ARG A 190 18.29 -6.99 -15.33
C ARG A 190 16.98 -7.11 -16.12
N THR A 191 15.93 -6.35 -15.79
CA THR A 191 14.67 -6.38 -16.55
C THR A 191 14.41 -5.03 -17.19
N THR A 192 14.31 -5.03 -18.52
CA THR A 192 13.89 -3.90 -19.34
C THR A 192 12.43 -3.58 -19.04
N SER A 193 12.15 -2.60 -18.16
CA SER A 193 10.86 -1.91 -18.22
C SER A 193 10.75 -1.22 -19.58
N GLU A 194 9.54 -1.13 -20.12
CA GLU A 194 9.28 -0.43 -21.39
C GLU A 194 9.58 1.06 -21.32
N LEU A 195 9.51 1.66 -20.12
CA LEU A 195 9.99 3.02 -19.89
C LEU A 195 11.52 3.13 -19.87
N GLY A 196 12.22 2.00 -19.95
CA GLY A 196 13.67 1.90 -19.88
C GLY A 196 14.24 2.27 -18.50
N LYS A 197 15.51 2.67 -18.51
CA LYS A 197 16.20 3.25 -17.35
C LYS A 197 16.43 4.74 -17.61
N GLY A 198 16.28 5.59 -16.59
CA GLY A 198 16.67 7.00 -16.70
C GLY A 198 15.71 8.00 -16.04
N PRO A 199 15.89 9.30 -16.31
CA PRO A 199 15.10 10.38 -15.72
C PRO A 199 13.60 10.27 -16.02
N VAL A 200 13.23 9.93 -17.25
CA VAL A 200 11.83 9.79 -17.68
C VAL A 200 11.12 8.66 -16.92
N ALA A 201 11.75 7.47 -16.85
CA ALA A 201 11.23 6.34 -16.09
C ALA A 201 11.01 6.69 -14.61
N ARG A 202 11.97 7.38 -13.99
CA ARG A 202 11.83 7.86 -12.60
C ARG A 202 10.72 8.88 -12.45
N PHE A 203 10.58 9.79 -13.41
CA PHE A 203 9.56 10.83 -13.39
C PHE A 203 8.14 10.24 -13.48
N ILE A 204 7.88 9.36 -14.46
CA ILE A 204 6.57 8.71 -14.59
C ILE A 204 6.27 7.84 -13.36
N LYS A 205 7.25 7.08 -12.87
CA LYS A 205 7.10 6.32 -11.62
C LYS A 205 6.70 7.24 -10.46
N SER A 206 7.35 8.40 -10.31
CA SER A 206 7.01 9.41 -9.30
C SER A 206 5.58 9.93 -9.47
N LYS A 207 5.17 10.24 -10.71
CA LYS A 207 3.80 10.69 -11.03
C LYS A 207 2.75 9.65 -10.68
N VAL A 208 2.96 8.38 -11.04
CA VAL A 208 2.03 7.27 -10.70
C VAL A 208 1.91 7.11 -9.17
N TRP A 209 3.02 7.06 -8.43
CA TRP A 209 2.94 6.94 -6.95
C TRP A 209 2.43 8.22 -6.28
N GLY A 210 2.63 9.39 -6.89
CA GLY A 210 1.99 10.65 -6.52
C GLY A 210 0.46 10.58 -6.67
N LEU A 211 -0.01 10.04 -7.79
CA LEU A 211 -1.43 9.80 -8.04
C LEU A 211 -2.01 8.86 -6.97
N VAL A 212 -1.39 7.69 -6.75
CA VAL A 212 -1.85 6.75 -5.71
C VAL A 212 -1.98 7.45 -4.35
N ARG A 213 -0.98 8.21 -3.91
CA ARG A 213 -1.09 8.95 -2.63
C ARG A 213 -2.23 9.95 -2.62
N THR A 214 -2.45 10.65 -3.73
CA THR A 214 -3.49 11.67 -3.86
C THR A 214 -4.88 11.04 -3.84
N THR A 215 -5.12 9.96 -4.59
CA THR A 215 -6.41 9.27 -4.63
C THR A 215 -6.76 8.64 -3.29
N ARG A 216 -5.78 8.11 -2.55
CA ARG A 216 -6.02 7.63 -1.18
C ARG A 216 -6.53 8.74 -0.25
N ARG A 217 -5.99 9.95 -0.37
CA ARG A 217 -6.47 11.10 0.43
C ARG A 217 -7.88 11.52 0.05
N TYR A 218 -8.23 11.51 -1.24
CA TYR A 218 -9.59 11.79 -1.67
C TYR A 218 -10.57 10.69 -1.24
N LEU A 219 -10.14 9.43 -1.30
CA LEU A 219 -10.95 8.32 -0.83
C LEU A 219 -11.21 8.38 0.68
N GLN A 220 -10.22 8.81 1.49
CA GLN A 220 -10.43 9.10 2.92
C GLN A 220 -11.52 10.15 3.15
N LYS A 221 -11.71 11.09 2.22
CA LYS A 221 -12.75 12.12 2.24
C LYS A 221 -14.08 11.67 1.63
N GLY A 222 -14.24 10.39 1.29
CA GLY A 222 -15.47 9.82 0.73
C GLY A 222 -15.58 9.90 -0.79
N TYR A 223 -14.57 10.38 -1.51
CA TYR A 223 -14.63 10.46 -2.97
C TYR A 223 -14.27 9.12 -3.61
N SER A 224 -15.25 8.50 -4.29
CA SER A 224 -15.09 7.27 -5.08
C SER A 224 -14.55 7.52 -6.48
N THR A 225 -14.67 8.76 -6.98
CA THR A 225 -14.24 9.16 -8.32
C THR A 225 -13.45 10.45 -8.24
N VAL A 226 -12.29 10.51 -8.92
CA VAL A 226 -11.47 11.73 -9.02
C VAL A 226 -10.92 11.85 -10.43
N THR A 227 -11.06 13.03 -11.02
CA THR A 227 -10.36 13.41 -12.25
C THR A 227 -9.55 14.68 -11.98
N LEU A 228 -8.28 14.67 -12.35
CA LEU A 228 -7.30 15.68 -11.95
C LEU A 228 -6.34 15.94 -13.11
N ARG A 229 -6.08 17.22 -13.41
CA ARG A 229 -5.00 17.61 -14.30
C ARG A 229 -3.78 18.05 -13.49
N ASP A 230 -2.60 17.55 -13.85
CA ASP A 230 -1.32 17.89 -13.22
C ASP A 230 -0.25 18.11 -14.30
N GLY A 231 -0.17 19.36 -14.76
CA GLY A 231 0.66 19.76 -15.90
C GLY A 231 0.22 19.06 -17.18
N ASP A 232 1.16 18.34 -17.79
CA ASP A 232 0.97 17.61 -19.05
C ASP A 232 0.31 16.23 -18.87
N PHE A 233 -0.18 15.91 -17.67
CA PHE A 233 -0.83 14.64 -17.37
C PHE A 233 -2.26 14.86 -16.88
N TYR A 234 -3.11 13.92 -17.26
CA TYR A 234 -4.47 13.80 -16.77
C TYR A 234 -4.62 12.50 -16.02
N PHE A 235 -5.10 12.59 -14.80
CA PHE A 235 -5.24 11.48 -13.88
C PHE A 235 -6.70 11.17 -13.62
N CYS A 236 -7.05 9.89 -13.68
CA CYS A 236 -8.37 9.43 -13.28
C CYS A 236 -8.28 8.37 -12.19
N TYR A 237 -9.30 8.36 -11.33
CA TYR A 237 -9.50 7.43 -10.25
C TYR A 237 -10.97 7.02 -10.22
N PHE A 238 -11.22 5.71 -10.17
CA PHE A 238 -12.56 5.16 -10.02
C PHE A 238 -12.50 4.02 -9.00
N LEU A 239 -13.44 4.05 -8.05
CA LEU A 239 -13.78 2.96 -7.17
C LEU A 239 -15.25 2.64 -7.38
N TRP A 240 -15.56 1.39 -7.71
CA TRP A 240 -16.94 0.95 -7.92
C TRP A 240 -17.17 -0.44 -7.36
N PHE A 241 -18.45 -0.77 -7.26
CA PHE A 241 -18.91 -2.03 -6.70
C PHE A 241 -19.78 -2.74 -7.72
N GLU A 242 -19.66 -4.06 -7.79
CA GLU A 242 -20.49 -4.91 -8.64
C GLU A 242 -21.03 -6.08 -7.82
N ASN A 243 -22.14 -6.66 -8.28
CA ASN A 243 -22.59 -7.96 -7.77
C ASN A 243 -21.94 -9.13 -8.51
N GLU A 244 -22.29 -10.36 -8.13
CA GLU A 244 -21.74 -11.57 -8.76
C GLU A 244 -22.03 -11.66 -10.26
N SER A 245 -23.16 -11.09 -10.69
CA SER A 245 -23.58 -11.05 -12.09
C SER A 245 -22.83 -10.02 -12.94
N GLY A 246 -21.99 -9.18 -12.33
CA GLY A 246 -21.23 -8.11 -13.01
C GLY A 246 -22.02 -6.82 -13.19
N TYR A 247 -23.17 -6.66 -12.54
CA TYR A 247 -23.90 -5.39 -12.55
C TYR A 247 -23.30 -4.43 -11.55
N LYS A 248 -23.02 -3.21 -12.01
CA LYS A 248 -22.58 -2.11 -11.14
C LYS A 248 -23.68 -1.77 -10.14
N LEU A 249 -23.34 -1.76 -8.87
CA LEU A 249 -24.22 -1.38 -7.77
C LEU A 249 -24.31 0.14 -7.66
N ASP A 250 -25.46 0.62 -7.19
CA ASP A 250 -25.69 2.05 -6.96
C ASP A 250 -24.70 2.63 -5.95
N SER A 251 -24.35 3.90 -6.16
CA SER A 251 -23.38 4.58 -5.32
C SER A 251 -23.97 4.84 -3.93
N VAL A 252 -23.42 4.15 -2.92
CA VAL A 252 -23.64 4.46 -1.51
C VAL A 252 -22.55 5.43 -1.05
N ASP A 253 -22.91 6.44 -0.25
CA ASP A 253 -21.96 7.37 0.34
C ASP A 253 -20.85 6.62 1.10
N ILE A 254 -19.61 6.81 0.65
CA ILE A 254 -18.44 6.22 1.27
C ILE A 254 -18.19 6.92 2.60
N PRO A 255 -18.06 6.17 3.72
CA PRO A 255 -17.79 6.77 5.02
C PRO A 255 -16.49 7.59 5.02
N VAL A 256 -16.60 8.86 5.43
CA VAL A 256 -15.44 9.75 5.61
C VAL A 256 -14.61 9.27 6.80
N LEU A 257 -13.30 9.17 6.59
CA LEU A 257 -12.35 8.87 7.64
C LEU A 257 -11.77 10.17 8.23
N PRO A 258 -11.52 10.22 9.56
CA PRO A 258 -10.82 11.35 10.16
C PRO A 258 -9.42 11.57 9.56
N ASP A 259 -8.92 12.80 9.60
CA ASP A 259 -7.57 13.13 9.09
C ASP A 259 -6.44 12.38 9.80
N ASP A 260 -6.63 12.04 11.09
CA ASP A 260 -5.71 11.21 11.88
C ASP A 260 -5.85 9.70 11.59
N SER A 261 -6.67 9.29 10.61
CA SER A 261 -6.81 7.89 10.24
C SER A 261 -5.55 7.39 9.50
N PRO A 262 -5.16 6.12 9.72
CA PRO A 262 -4.08 5.53 8.96
C PRO A 262 -4.33 5.62 7.44
N PRO A 263 -3.28 5.80 6.63
CA PRO A 263 -3.43 5.92 5.19
C PRO A 263 -4.06 4.65 4.64
N ILE A 264 -5.02 4.81 3.72
CA ILE A 264 -5.64 3.68 3.04
C ILE A 264 -4.55 2.94 2.25
N GLY A 265 -4.44 1.62 2.43
CA GLY A 265 -3.47 0.79 1.73
C GLY A 265 -3.36 -0.62 2.29
N THR A 266 -2.47 -1.43 1.72
CA THR A 266 -2.34 -2.87 2.04
C THR A 266 -1.81 -3.14 3.45
N LEU A 267 -1.07 -2.20 4.03
CA LEU A 267 -0.34 -2.40 5.29
C LEU A 267 -1.07 -1.80 6.49
N ALA A 268 -1.82 -0.72 6.28
CA ALA A 268 -2.52 -0.01 7.34
C ALA A 268 -4.04 -0.15 7.14
N CYS A 269 -4.66 -0.99 7.97
CA CYS A 269 -6.10 -1.23 8.03
C CYS A 269 -6.69 -2.03 6.88
N ASP A 270 -7.70 -2.82 7.20
CA ASP A 270 -8.50 -3.57 6.24
C ASP A 270 -9.61 -2.69 5.65
N TYR A 271 -9.23 -1.51 5.14
CA TYR A 271 -10.18 -0.48 4.68
C TYR A 271 -11.18 -1.05 3.68
N TYR A 272 -10.68 -1.74 2.65
CA TYR A 272 -11.53 -2.29 1.59
C TYR A 272 -12.46 -3.40 2.10
N LYS A 273 -12.03 -4.26 3.03
CA LYS A 273 -12.98 -5.23 3.61
C LYS A 273 -14.02 -4.58 4.51
N ARG A 274 -13.67 -3.51 5.23
CA ARG A 274 -14.67 -2.72 5.97
C ARG A 274 -15.66 -2.08 5.01
N LEU A 275 -15.18 -1.55 3.90
CA LEU A 275 -16.01 -0.93 2.87
C LEU A 275 -16.92 -1.97 2.17
N LEU A 276 -16.39 -3.14 1.84
CA LEU A 276 -17.17 -4.28 1.34
C LEU A 276 -18.26 -4.67 2.33
N ARG A 277 -17.94 -4.85 3.62
CA ARG A 277 -18.95 -5.14 4.65
C ARG A 277 -20.01 -4.05 4.78
N TYR A 278 -19.64 -2.79 4.58
CA TYR A 278 -20.58 -1.67 4.59
C TYR A 278 -21.54 -1.75 3.41
N TYR A 279 -21.03 -1.97 2.19
CA TYR A 279 -21.86 -2.15 1.00
C TYR A 279 -22.73 -3.41 1.07
N SER A 280 -22.19 -4.56 1.51
CA SER A 280 -22.96 -5.81 1.65
C SER A 280 -24.13 -5.71 2.63
N LYS A 281 -24.10 -4.78 3.60
CA LYS A 281 -25.27 -4.55 4.49
C LYS A 281 -26.45 -3.93 3.74
N ASN A 282 -26.16 -3.12 2.74
CA ASN A 282 -27.16 -2.44 1.92
C ASN A 282 -27.67 -3.33 0.76
N HIS A 283 -26.89 -4.34 0.37
CA HIS A 283 -27.22 -5.30 -0.68
C HIS A 283 -27.31 -6.73 -0.11
N LYS A 284 -28.38 -7.02 0.64
CA LYS A 284 -28.56 -8.32 1.30
C LYS A 284 -28.76 -9.44 0.26
N GLY A 285 -28.00 -10.52 0.39
CA GLY A 285 -28.13 -11.72 -0.44
C GLY A 285 -27.24 -11.73 -1.69
N GLU A 286 -26.49 -10.66 -1.96
CA GLU A 286 -25.55 -10.58 -3.08
C GLU A 286 -24.11 -10.47 -2.58
N THR A 287 -23.18 -11.21 -3.20
CA THR A 287 -21.76 -10.99 -2.96
C THR A 287 -21.31 -9.73 -3.68
N VAL A 288 -20.84 -8.75 -2.91
CA VAL A 288 -20.34 -7.50 -3.44
C VAL A 288 -18.86 -7.64 -3.79
N LYS A 289 -18.50 -7.26 -5.01
CA LYS A 289 -17.12 -7.10 -5.47
C LYS A 289 -16.74 -5.63 -5.49
N CYS A 290 -15.48 -5.33 -5.17
CA CYS A 290 -14.96 -3.96 -5.13
C CYS A 290 -13.80 -3.85 -6.12
N TYR A 291 -13.93 -2.93 -7.06
CA TYR A 291 -12.96 -2.70 -8.13
C TYR A 291 -12.43 -1.29 -8.07
N GLU A 292 -11.17 -1.17 -8.45
CA GLU A 292 -10.45 0.08 -8.44
C GLU A 292 -9.62 0.25 -9.71
N LEU A 293 -9.68 1.45 -10.30
CA LEU A 293 -8.91 1.83 -11.46
C LEU A 293 -8.23 3.18 -11.23
N LEU A 294 -6.93 3.24 -11.49
CA LEU A 294 -6.14 4.46 -11.61
C LEU A 294 -5.60 4.53 -13.03
N THR A 295 -5.73 5.68 -13.69
CA THR A 295 -5.12 5.89 -15.02
C THR A 295 -4.35 7.20 -15.07
N VAL A 296 -3.30 7.19 -15.89
CA VAL A 296 -2.50 8.35 -16.26
C VAL A 296 -2.57 8.48 -17.77
N HIS A 297 -3.07 9.60 -18.26
CA HIS A 297 -3.11 9.97 -19.67
C HIS A 297 -2.28 11.23 -19.91
N LEU A 298 -1.90 11.47 -21.16
CA LEU A 298 -1.38 12.77 -21.58
C LEU A 298 -2.49 13.82 -21.53
N GLY A 299 -2.19 15.00 -20.99
CA GLY A 299 -3.14 16.10 -20.76
C GLY A 299 -3.60 16.81 -22.03
N VAL A 300 -3.07 16.43 -23.19
CA VAL A 300 -3.52 16.88 -24.51
C VAL A 300 -4.78 16.13 -24.98
N ILE A 301 -5.05 14.95 -24.43
CA ILE A 301 -6.21 14.14 -24.80
C ILE A 301 -7.49 14.75 -24.17
N PRO A 302 -8.58 14.95 -24.95
CA PRO A 302 -9.86 15.43 -24.43
C PRO A 302 -10.39 14.55 -23.29
N THR A 303 -10.99 15.19 -22.28
CA THR A 303 -11.46 14.50 -21.06
C THR A 303 -12.54 13.47 -21.37
N GLU A 304 -13.42 13.73 -22.32
CA GLU A 304 -14.50 12.82 -22.76
C GLU A 304 -13.91 11.52 -23.29
N ILE A 305 -12.85 11.63 -24.10
CA ILE A 305 -12.11 10.48 -24.66
C ILE A 305 -11.40 9.72 -23.54
N ILE A 306 -10.76 10.42 -22.59
CA ILE A 306 -10.10 9.78 -21.43
C ILE A 306 -11.12 8.98 -20.60
N LEU A 307 -12.30 9.52 -20.34
CA LEU A 307 -13.35 8.83 -19.59
C LEU A 307 -13.86 7.61 -20.34
N GLN A 308 -13.98 7.69 -21.67
CA GLN A 308 -14.32 6.55 -22.52
C GLN A 308 -13.23 5.46 -22.45
N HIS A 309 -11.95 5.83 -22.58
CA HIS A 309 -10.83 4.91 -22.43
C HIS A 309 -10.87 4.19 -21.09
N CYS A 310 -11.14 4.90 -19.99
CA CYS A 310 -11.21 4.28 -18.67
C CYS A 310 -12.32 3.22 -18.56
N ARG A 311 -13.48 3.46 -19.18
CA ARG A 311 -14.60 2.49 -19.22
C ARG A 311 -14.23 1.26 -20.04
N GLN A 312 -13.70 1.47 -21.25
CA GLN A 312 -13.30 0.40 -22.16
C GLN A 312 -12.13 -0.43 -21.59
N LEU A 313 -11.17 0.22 -20.94
CA LEU A 313 -10.05 -0.43 -20.27
C LEU A 313 -10.55 -1.30 -19.11
N ALA A 314 -11.44 -0.78 -18.26
CA ALA A 314 -12.04 -1.57 -17.17
C ALA A 314 -12.75 -2.82 -17.70
N SER A 315 -13.53 -2.68 -18.79
CA SER A 315 -14.19 -3.82 -19.47
C SER A 315 -13.14 -4.83 -19.95
N LYS A 316 -12.19 -4.39 -20.77
CA LYS A 316 -11.16 -5.24 -21.39
C LYS A 316 -10.32 -6.01 -20.38
N LEU A 317 -10.00 -5.40 -19.24
CA LEU A 317 -9.16 -6.02 -18.20
C LEU A 317 -9.89 -7.10 -17.41
N TRP A 318 -11.21 -6.97 -17.24
CA TRP A 318 -12.03 -7.90 -16.46
C TRP A 318 -12.89 -8.84 -17.31
N GLU A 319 -12.90 -8.64 -18.64
CA GLU A 319 -13.58 -9.50 -19.61
C GLU A 319 -12.95 -10.86 -19.97
N PRO A 320 -11.96 -11.45 -19.27
CA PRO A 320 -11.66 -12.87 -19.43
C PRO A 320 -12.08 -13.70 -18.21
N SER A 321 -13.38 -14.00 -18.10
CA SER A 321 -13.88 -15.19 -17.36
C SER A 321 -15.11 -15.85 -17.99
N ARG A 322 -15.40 -15.54 -19.26
CA ARG A 322 -16.38 -16.27 -20.10
C ARG A 322 -15.72 -16.82 -21.36
N ASN A 323 -14.53 -17.42 -21.24
CA ASN A 323 -14.04 -18.28 -22.31
C ASN A 323 -14.53 -19.71 -22.02
N PRO A 324 -15.55 -20.24 -22.72
CA PRO A 324 -16.04 -21.61 -22.51
C PRO A 324 -15.09 -22.69 -23.07
N LEU A 325 -13.88 -22.32 -23.52
CA LEU A 325 -12.90 -23.21 -24.14
C LEU A 325 -11.56 -23.30 -23.37
N LEU A 326 -11.55 -22.93 -22.07
CA LEU A 326 -10.48 -23.29 -21.12
C LEU A 326 -11.06 -24.06 -19.93
#